data_AF-A0A385U0Q6-F1
#
_entry.id   AF-A0A385U0Q6-F1
#
_cell.length_a   1.000
_cell.length_b   1.000
_cell.length_c   1.000
_cell.angle_alpha   90.00
_cell.angle_beta   90.00
_cell.angle_gamma   90.00
#
_symmetry.space_group_name_H-M   'P 1'
#
loop_
_entity.id
_entity.type
_entity.pdbx_description
1 polymer ?
#
loop_
_entity_poly.entity_id
_entity_poly.type
_entity_poly.pdbx_seq_one_letter_code
_entity_poly.pdbx_strand_id
1 'polypeptide(L)'
;MEREDAKKLFRKLAASYPNWKVDKGIAEIWIEELEEADAEHAWANAKEHIRESKFAPTIADIVKPNPRVEANREIERTREYLKEQEEREKDVVPPPWEREGIDKMTWIRNEIRKAKGAAQ
;
A
#
# COMPACT_ATOMS: atom_id res chain seq x y z
N MET A 1 -3.66 -16.65 -0.07
CA MET A 1 -4.84 -16.34 -0.90
C MET A 1 -5.86 -17.49 -0.85
N GLU A 2 -7.06 -17.35 -1.42
CA GLU A 2 -8.03 -18.46 -1.51
C GLU A 2 -7.50 -19.64 -2.36
N ARG A 3 -7.86 -20.88 -1.99
CA ARG A 3 -7.38 -22.10 -2.68
C ARG A 3 -7.65 -22.10 -4.18
N GLU A 4 -8.82 -21.60 -4.57
CA GLU A 4 -9.20 -21.52 -5.98
C GLU A 4 -8.31 -20.57 -6.77
N ASP A 5 -7.89 -19.46 -6.16
CA ASP A 5 -7.01 -18.50 -6.78
C ASP A 5 -5.58 -19.02 -6.85
N ALA A 6 -5.10 -19.72 -5.83
CA ALA A 6 -3.83 -20.44 -5.86
C ALA A 6 -3.81 -21.46 -7.03
N LYS A 7 -4.89 -22.22 -7.21
CA LYS A 7 -5.05 -23.15 -8.34
C LYS A 7 -5.02 -22.42 -9.69
N LYS A 8 -5.69 -21.27 -9.83
CA LYS A 8 -5.67 -20.47 -11.06
C LYS A 8 -4.26 -19.97 -11.37
N LEU A 9 -3.55 -19.48 -10.37
CA LEU A 9 -2.18 -19.00 -10.51
C LEU A 9 -1.23 -20.12 -10.94
N PHE A 10 -1.29 -21.26 -10.26
CA PHE A 10 -0.48 -22.44 -10.61
C PHE A 10 -0.77 -22.91 -12.04
N ARG A 11 -2.05 -23.02 -12.43
CA ARG A 11 -2.44 -23.38 -13.81
C ARG A 11 -1.89 -22.40 -14.85
N LYS A 12 -1.89 -21.10 -14.54
CA LYS A 12 -1.31 -20.09 -15.43
C LYS A 12 0.19 -20.28 -15.60
N LEU A 13 0.92 -20.56 -14.52
CA LEU A 13 2.35 -20.85 -14.57
C LEU A 13 2.63 -22.12 -15.38
N ALA A 14 1.92 -23.21 -15.10
CA ALA A 14 2.04 -24.46 -15.86
C ALA A 14 1.77 -24.29 -17.36
N ALA A 15 0.75 -23.50 -17.72
CA ALA A 15 0.44 -23.19 -19.12
C ALA A 15 1.52 -22.30 -19.78
N SER A 16 2.18 -21.44 -19.01
CA SER A 16 3.23 -20.54 -19.52
C SER A 16 4.57 -21.25 -19.71
N TYR A 17 4.77 -22.38 -19.01
CA TYR A 17 6.00 -23.18 -19.08
C TYR A 17 5.70 -24.65 -19.43
N PRO A 18 5.44 -24.98 -20.71
CA PRO A 18 5.07 -26.35 -21.12
C PRO A 18 6.09 -27.43 -20.78
N ASN A 19 7.37 -27.06 -20.64
CA ASN A 19 8.45 -27.97 -20.27
C ASN A 19 8.62 -28.14 -18.75
N TRP A 20 7.82 -27.45 -17.95
CA TRP A 20 7.87 -27.56 -16.50
C TRP A 20 7.27 -28.89 -16.06
N LYS A 21 8.13 -29.78 -15.56
CA LYS A 21 7.72 -31.10 -15.08
C LYS A 21 7.04 -30.94 -13.72
N VAL A 22 5.71 -30.85 -13.75
CA VAL A 22 4.87 -30.82 -12.55
C VAL A 22 4.00 -32.06 -12.50
N ASP A 23 3.92 -32.67 -11.32
CA ASP A 23 2.97 -33.72 -10.99
C ASP A 23 1.94 -33.21 -9.98
N LYS A 24 1.02 -34.09 -9.58
CA LYS A 24 -0.04 -33.74 -8.64
C LYS A 24 0.51 -33.37 -7.24
N GLY A 25 1.57 -34.03 -6.79
CA GLY A 25 2.18 -33.74 -5.49
C GLY A 25 2.87 -32.38 -5.48
N ILE A 26 3.60 -32.04 -6.54
CA ILE A 26 4.20 -30.71 -6.72
C ILE A 26 3.11 -29.64 -6.76
N ALA A 27 2.02 -29.90 -7.47
CA ALA A 27 0.90 -28.96 -7.55
C ALA A 27 0.24 -28.73 -6.18
N GLU A 28 0.06 -29.77 -5.36
CA GLU A 28 -0.51 -29.67 -4.02
C GLU A 28 0.38 -28.82 -3.09
N ILE A 29 1.70 -29.09 -3.07
CA ILE A 29 2.66 -28.29 -2.29
C ILE A 29 2.64 -26.83 -2.73
N TRP A 30 2.65 -26.56 -4.05
CA TRP A 30 2.57 -25.19 -4.54
C TRP A 30 1.27 -24.50 -4.14
N ILE A 31 0.14 -25.20 -4.15
CA ILE A 31 -1.14 -24.61 -3.76
C ILE A 31 -1.13 -24.28 -2.26
N GLU A 32 -0.60 -25.16 -1.40
CA GLU A 32 -0.49 -24.93 0.04
C GLU A 32 0.36 -23.69 0.35
N GLU A 33 1.53 -23.55 -0.28
CA GLU A 33 2.39 -22.37 -0.11
C GLU A 33 1.73 -21.08 -0.63
N LEU A 34 0.98 -21.17 -1.73
CA LEU A 34 0.24 -20.02 -2.28
C LEU A 34 -0.96 -19.64 -1.41
N GLU A 35 -1.57 -20.57 -0.68
CA GLU A 35 -2.66 -20.27 0.27
C GLU A 35 -2.19 -19.34 1.39
N GLU A 36 -0.94 -19.47 1.84
CA GLU A 36 -0.35 -18.59 2.85
C GLU A 36 0.15 -17.26 2.26
N ALA A 37 0.42 -17.20 0.96
CA ALA A 37 0.93 -16.01 0.30
C ALA A 37 -0.13 -14.93 0.03
N ASP A 38 0.31 -13.66 -0.03
CA ASP A 38 -0.51 -12.55 -0.48
C ASP A 38 -0.78 -12.66 -1.99
N ALA A 39 -2.07 -12.60 -2.35
CA ALA A 39 -2.52 -12.80 -3.72
C ALA A 39 -1.93 -11.77 -4.68
N GLU A 40 -1.93 -10.50 -4.30
CA GLU A 40 -1.53 -9.40 -5.16
C GLU A 40 -0.04 -9.49 -5.50
N HIS A 41 0.80 -9.74 -4.49
CA HIS A 41 2.23 -9.96 -4.69
C HIS A 41 2.50 -11.16 -5.59
N ALA A 42 1.86 -12.30 -5.33
CA ALA A 42 2.08 -13.53 -6.09
C ALA A 42 1.65 -13.39 -7.57
N TRP A 43 0.52 -12.75 -7.84
CA TRP A 43 0.05 -12.49 -9.20
C TRP A 43 0.95 -11.50 -9.94
N ALA A 44 1.42 -10.45 -9.27
CA ALA A 44 2.36 -9.49 -9.84
C ALA A 44 3.69 -10.17 -10.20
N ASN A 45 4.27 -10.92 -9.27
CA ASN A 45 5.51 -11.66 -9.47
C ASN A 45 5.40 -12.68 -10.61
N ALA A 46 4.32 -13.47 -10.65
CA ALA A 46 4.11 -14.43 -11.73
C ALA A 46 4.04 -13.75 -13.10
N LYS A 47 3.35 -12.60 -13.19
CA LYS A 47 3.22 -11.84 -14.44
C LYS A 47 4.55 -11.25 -14.89
N GLU A 48 5.38 -10.77 -13.97
CA GLU A 48 6.73 -10.25 -14.24
C GLU A 48 7.65 -11.38 -14.68
N HIS A 49 7.69 -12.47 -13.93
CA HIS A 49 8.53 -13.63 -14.23
C HIS A 49 8.21 -14.25 -15.60
N ILE A 50 6.93 -14.39 -15.96
CA ILE A 50 6.50 -14.87 -17.29
C ILE A 50 7.04 -13.99 -18.43
N ARG A 51 7.18 -12.69 -18.21
CA ARG A 51 7.66 -11.75 -19.24
C ARG A 51 9.17 -11.74 -19.37
N GLU A 52 9.88 -11.94 -18.27
CA GLU A 52 11.32 -11.74 -18.19
C GLU A 52 12.11 -13.04 -18.28
N SER A 53 11.51 -14.17 -17.88
CA SER A 53 12.19 -15.45 -17.81
C SER A 53 11.54 -16.51 -18.69
N LYS A 54 12.39 -17.16 -19.50
CA LYS A 54 12.05 -18.36 -20.28
C LYS A 54 11.99 -19.63 -19.43
N PHE A 55 12.53 -19.60 -18.20
CA PHE A 55 12.59 -20.75 -17.31
C PHE A 55 11.50 -20.67 -16.24
N ALA A 56 10.95 -21.83 -15.87
CA ALA A 56 9.93 -21.92 -14.84
C ALA A 56 10.43 -21.33 -13.51
N PRO A 57 9.60 -20.54 -12.80
CA PRO A 57 9.96 -19.97 -11.52
C PRO A 57 10.06 -21.05 -10.43
N THR A 58 10.77 -20.71 -9.37
CA THR A 58 10.62 -21.41 -8.08
C THR A 58 9.43 -20.82 -7.32
N ILE A 59 8.92 -21.53 -6.30
CA ILE A 59 7.83 -21.00 -5.46
C ILE A 59 8.25 -19.68 -4.77
N ALA A 60 9.52 -19.59 -4.34
CA ALA A 60 10.10 -18.41 -3.70
C ALA A 60 10.07 -17.16 -4.61
N ASP A 61 10.24 -17.35 -5.92
CA ASP A 61 10.14 -16.24 -6.88
C ASP A 61 8.73 -15.65 -6.96
N ILE A 62 7.72 -16.46 -6.61
CA ILE A 62 6.31 -16.08 -6.67
C ILE A 62 5.82 -15.53 -5.33
N VAL A 63 6.15 -16.16 -4.19
CA VAL A 63 5.60 -15.77 -2.87
C VAL A 63 6.29 -14.56 -2.25
N LYS A 64 7.47 -14.15 -2.75
CA LYS A 64 8.21 -13.02 -2.19
C LYS A 64 7.39 -11.70 -2.25
N PRO A 65 7.62 -10.76 -1.33
CA PRO A 65 7.06 -9.42 -1.47
C PRO A 65 7.47 -8.78 -2.79
N ASN A 66 6.48 -8.26 -3.52
CA ASN A 66 6.69 -7.49 -4.75
C ASN A 66 6.85 -6.00 -4.41
N PRO A 67 8.02 -5.37 -4.65
CA PRO A 67 8.26 -3.97 -4.29
C PRO A 67 7.32 -2.98 -4.97
N ARG A 68 6.83 -3.29 -6.18
CA ARG A 68 5.90 -2.40 -6.90
C ARG A 68 4.52 -2.42 -6.28
N VAL A 69 4.08 -3.59 -5.82
CA VAL A 69 2.80 -3.72 -5.10
C VAL A 69 2.87 -2.97 -3.78
N GLU A 70 3.96 -3.12 -3.02
CA GLU A 70 4.15 -2.36 -1.77
C GLU A 70 4.15 -0.85 -2.01
N ALA A 71 4.88 -0.39 -3.03
CA ALA A 71 4.91 1.02 -3.39
C ALA A 71 3.52 1.55 -3.77
N ASN A 72 2.74 0.79 -4.54
CA ASN A 72 1.37 1.18 -4.92
C ASN A 72 0.45 1.27 -3.69
N ARG A 73 0.52 0.30 -2.77
CA ARG A 73 -0.23 0.32 -1.51
C ARG A 73 0.13 1.55 -0.66
N GLU A 74 1.41 1.94 -0.63
CA GLU A 74 1.86 3.14 0.08
C GLU A 74 1.32 4.43 -0.55
N ILE A 75 1.34 4.52 -1.88
CA ILE A 75 0.78 5.65 -2.62
C ILE A 75 -0.71 5.80 -2.34
N GLU A 76 -1.45 4.69 -2.33
CA GLU A 76 -2.88 4.68 -2.04
C GLU A 76 -3.17 5.15 -0.61
N ARG A 77 -2.47 4.60 0.39
CA ARG A 77 -2.57 5.05 1.79
C ARG A 77 -2.28 6.54 1.95
N THR A 78 -1.22 7.02 1.29
CA THR A 78 -0.85 8.44 1.31
C THR A 78 -1.96 9.30 0.70
N ARG A 79 -2.56 8.85 -0.39
CA ARG A 79 -3.63 9.56 -1.07
C ARG A 79 -4.90 9.64 -0.21
N GLU A 80 -5.27 8.55 0.45
CA GLU A 80 -6.40 8.54 1.38
C GLU A 80 -6.15 9.47 2.58
N TYR A 81 -4.95 9.42 3.15
CA TYR A 81 -4.56 10.30 4.25
C TYR A 81 -4.63 11.78 3.88
N LEU A 82 -4.11 12.16 2.71
CA LEU A 82 -4.18 13.54 2.22
C LEU A 82 -5.62 14.00 2.00
N LYS A 83 -6.47 13.11 1.47
CA LYS A 83 -7.90 13.40 1.29
C LYS A 83 -8.60 13.63 2.62
N GLU A 84 -8.32 12.80 3.63
CA GLU A 84 -8.88 12.97 4.97
C GLU A 84 -8.39 14.28 5.63
N GLN A 85 -7.13 14.64 5.44
CA GLN A 85 -6.62 15.94 5.90
C GLN A 85 -7.36 17.11 5.23
N GLU A 86 -7.52 17.07 3.91
CA GLU A 86 -8.25 18.11 3.17
C GLU A 86 -9.71 18.22 3.66
N GLU A 87 -10.37 17.10 3.94
CA GLU A 87 -11.72 17.09 4.51
C GLU A 87 -11.73 17.71 5.92
N ARG A 88 -10.78 17.37 6.78
CA ARG A 88 -10.66 17.97 8.12
C ARG A 88 -10.41 19.47 8.04
N GLU A 89 -9.54 19.92 7.13
CA GLU A 89 -9.20 21.33 6.94
C GLU A 89 -10.42 22.20 6.58
N LYS A 90 -11.44 21.65 5.91
CA LYS A 90 -12.68 22.38 5.60
C LYS A 90 -13.45 22.81 6.84
N ASP A 91 -13.39 22.01 7.90
CA ASP A 91 -14.10 22.26 9.17
C ASP A 91 -13.20 22.94 10.21
N VAL A 92 -11.94 23.24 9.88
CA VAL A 92 -11.03 23.94 10.79
C VAL A 92 -11.46 25.39 10.94
N VAL A 93 -11.65 25.81 12.19
CA VAL A 93 -11.87 27.22 12.52
C VAL A 93 -10.62 28.01 12.11
N PRO A 94 -10.75 29.03 11.23
CA PRO A 94 -9.60 29.82 10.80
C PRO A 94 -8.90 30.42 12.02
N PRO A 95 -7.57 30.56 11.97
CA PRO A 95 -6.81 31.00 13.12
C PRO A 95 -7.26 32.40 13.58
N PRO A 96 -7.13 32.72 14.88
CA PRO A 96 -7.66 33.95 15.45
C PRO A 96 -7.26 35.24 14.72
N TRP A 97 -6.02 35.34 14.23
CA TRP A 97 -5.54 36.52 13.50
C TRP A 97 -6.23 36.71 12.15
N GLU A 98 -6.59 35.62 11.45
CA GLU A 98 -7.38 35.67 10.21
C GLU A 98 -8.83 36.04 10.50
N ARG A 99 -9.42 35.52 11.59
CA ARG A 99 -10.78 35.89 12.02
C ARG A 99 -10.89 37.36 12.42
N GLU A 100 -9.86 37.89 13.08
CA GLU A 100 -9.80 39.27 13.56
C GLU A 100 -9.28 40.25 12.49
N GLY A 101 -8.86 39.75 11.32
CA GLY A 101 -8.35 40.58 10.22
C GLY A 101 -7.06 41.34 10.56
N ILE A 102 -6.27 40.82 11.50
CA ILE A 102 -5.01 41.44 11.93
C ILE A 102 -3.81 40.54 11.59
N ASP A 103 -2.63 41.16 11.47
CA ASP A 103 -1.41 40.41 11.26
C ASP A 103 -1.11 39.46 12.44
N LYS A 104 -0.57 38.27 12.13
CA LYS A 104 -0.26 37.22 13.11
C LYS A 104 0.65 37.71 14.23
N MET A 105 1.68 38.50 13.91
CA MET A 105 2.60 39.03 14.93
C MET A 105 1.93 40.07 15.82
N THR A 106 0.95 40.80 15.27
CA THR A 106 0.14 41.74 16.02
C THR A 106 -0.79 41.01 16.99
N TRP A 107 -1.46 39.94 16.54
CA TRP A 107 -2.29 39.10 17.41
C TRP A 107 -1.47 38.49 18.56
N ILE A 108 -0.32 37.86 18.25
CA ILE A 108 0.57 37.25 19.27
C ILE A 108 1.04 38.28 20.29
N ARG A 109 1.43 39.48 19.84
CA ARG A 109 1.88 40.57 20.74
C ARG A 109 0.76 41.02 21.68
N ASN A 110 -0.47 41.14 21.17
CA ASN A 110 -1.63 41.49 21.96
C ASN A 110 -1.92 40.43 23.02
N GLU A 111 -1.79 39.15 22.67
CA GLU A 111 -2.07 38.05 23.60
C GLU A 111 -1.02 37.90 24.70
N ILE A 112 0.26 38.09 24.37
CA ILE A 112 1.33 38.15 25.37
C ILE A 112 1.12 39.31 26.35
N ARG A 113 0.63 40.46 25.86
CA ARG A 113 0.34 41.63 26.70
C ARG A 113 -0.83 41.39 27.64
N LYS A 114 -1.91 40.75 27.18
CA LYS A 114 -3.04 40.34 28.03
C LYS A 114 -2.59 39.37 29.12
N ALA A 115 -1.81 38.35 28.78
CA ALA A 115 -1.32 37.36 29.73
C ALA A 115 -0.42 38.00 30.82
N LYS A 116 0.43 38.96 30.44
CA LYS A 116 1.25 39.71 31.41
C LYS A 116 0.45 40.66 32.30
N GLY A 117 -0.65 41.23 31.79
CA GLY A 117 -1.54 42.11 32.56
C GLY A 117 -2.51 41.37 33.48
N ALA A 118 -2.80 40.09 33.22
CA ALA A 118 -3.66 39.25 34.06
C ALA A 118 -2.91 38.56 35.22
N ALA A 119 -1.58 38.59 35.21
CA ALA A 119 -0.71 37.98 36.22
C ALA A 119 -0.28 38.97 37.33
N GLN A 120 -0.94 40.13 37.43
CA GLN A 120 -0.59 41.25 38.31
C GLN A 120 -1.83 41.73 39.05
#